data_AF-A0A520XYU6-F1
#
_entry.id   AF-A0A520XYU6-F1
#
_cell.length_a   1.000
_cell.length_b   1.000
_cell.length_c   1.000
_cell.angle_alpha   90.00
_cell.angle_beta   90.00
_cell.angle_gamma   90.00
#
_symmetry.space_group_name_H-M   'P 1'
#
loop_
_entity.id
_entity.type
_entity.pdbx_description
1 polymer ?
#
loop_
_entity_poly.entity_id
_entity_poly.type
_entity_poly.pdbx_seq_one_letter_code
_entity_poly.pdbx_strand_id
1 'polypeptide(L)'
;MPEVIFPGPEGRLEGRFTPGPRPRAPVALILHPHPQAGGTMNNQLVQLLHKDFVRRGFATLRFNFRGVGRSQGTFDNGIGELSDAASALDWVQQIHPEAEVTWVAGVSFGALIGMQLLMRRPEIRGFISISPPANLYDFSFLAPCPASGII
;
A
#
# COMPACT_ATOMS: atom_id res chain seq x y z
N MET A 1 -16.54 3.50 6.89
CA MET A 1 -15.30 3.87 6.17
C MET A 1 -15.70 4.19 4.74
N PRO A 2 -15.47 5.42 4.25
CA PRO A 2 -15.91 5.79 2.92
C PRO A 2 -15.22 4.91 1.86
N GLU A 3 -16.01 4.47 0.89
CA GLU A 3 -15.48 3.94 -0.36
C GLU A 3 -14.85 5.08 -1.13
N VAL A 4 -13.70 4.84 -1.73
CA VAL A 4 -13.06 5.80 -2.62
C VAL A 4 -12.72 5.12 -3.92
N ILE A 5 -12.84 5.87 -5.02
CA ILE A 5 -12.40 5.46 -6.34
C ILE A 5 -11.48 6.56 -6.85
N PHE A 6 -10.29 6.18 -7.27
CA PHE A 6 -9.27 7.12 -7.74
C PHE A 6 -8.61 6.63 -9.03
N PRO A 7 -8.04 7.54 -9.85
CA PRO A 7 -7.38 7.14 -11.08
C PRO A 7 -6.08 6.39 -10.78
N GLY A 8 -5.89 5.26 -11.46
CA GLY A 8 -4.63 4.54 -11.59
C GLY A 8 -4.21 4.43 -13.06
N PRO A 9 -3.05 3.79 -13.33
CA PRO A 9 -2.46 3.72 -14.67
C PRO A 9 -3.33 3.05 -15.74
N GLU A 10 -4.11 2.03 -15.36
CA GLU A 10 -5.01 1.29 -16.26
C GLU A 10 -6.50 1.54 -15.99
N GLY A 11 -6.80 2.69 -15.39
CA GLY A 11 -8.16 3.11 -15.06
C GLY A 11 -8.39 3.18 -13.57
N ARG A 12 -9.65 3.05 -13.16
CA ARG A 12 -10.05 3.31 -11.77
C ARG A 12 -9.54 2.24 -10.82
N LEU A 13 -9.06 2.66 -9.65
CA LEU A 13 -8.70 1.82 -8.52
C LEU A 13 -9.70 2.01 -7.38
N GLU A 14 -10.14 0.90 -6.80
CA GLU A 14 -11.08 0.85 -5.67
C GLU A 14 -10.31 0.86 -4.35
N GLY A 15 -10.71 1.71 -3.41
CA GLY A 15 -10.11 1.75 -2.07
C GLY A 15 -11.05 2.07 -0.93
N ARG A 16 -10.49 1.99 0.27
CA ARG A 16 -11.09 2.42 1.54
C ARG A 16 -10.10 3.32 2.25
N PHE A 17 -10.49 4.58 2.42
CA PHE A 17 -9.66 5.59 3.03
C PHE A 17 -10.25 6.03 4.37
N THR A 18 -9.41 6.15 5.39
CA THR A 18 -9.76 6.77 6.68
C THR A 18 -8.86 7.98 6.88
N PRO A 19 -9.41 9.21 6.90
CA PRO A 19 -8.61 10.41 7.11
C PRO A 19 -7.99 10.40 8.50
N GLY A 20 -6.81 11.01 8.62
CA GLY A 20 -6.16 11.18 9.92
C GLY A 20 -6.92 12.18 10.81
N PRO A 21 -6.74 12.12 12.14
CA PRO A 21 -7.47 12.98 13.08
C PRO A 21 -6.97 14.43 13.11
N ARG A 22 -5.89 14.75 12.39
CA ARG A 22 -5.23 16.06 12.38
C ARG A 22 -4.64 16.35 10.99
N PRO A 23 -4.45 17.63 10.59
CA PRO A 23 -3.97 17.99 9.25
C PRO A 23 -2.66 17.29 8.86
N ARG A 24 -1.69 17.23 9.78
CA ARG A 24 -0.36 16.62 9.59
C ARG A 24 -0.26 15.16 10.04
N ALA A 25 -1.39 14.46 10.12
CA ALA A 25 -1.40 13.05 10.52
C ALA A 25 -0.54 12.20 9.58
N PRO A 26 0.28 11.28 10.09
CA PRO A 26 1.11 10.43 9.25
C PRO A 26 0.25 9.56 8.31
N VAL A 27 0.79 9.18 7.17
CA VAL A 27 0.09 8.40 6.14
C VAL A 27 0.51 6.94 6.20
N ALA A 28 -0.44 6.03 6.04
CA ALA A 28 -0.19 4.59 5.88
C ALA A 28 -0.89 4.06 4.63
N LEU A 29 -0.11 3.44 3.74
CA LEU A 29 -0.61 2.69 2.58
C LEU A 29 -0.53 1.19 2.87
N ILE A 30 -1.64 0.46 2.69
CA ILE A 30 -1.72 -0.96 3.00
C ILE A 30 -2.02 -1.77 1.73
N LEU A 31 -1.14 -2.72 1.44
CA LEU A 31 -1.10 -3.52 0.22
C LEU A 31 -1.47 -4.97 0.52
N HIS A 32 -2.37 -5.54 -0.28
CA HIS A 32 -2.94 -6.85 -0.03
C HIS A 32 -2.13 -8.03 -0.62
N PRO A 33 -2.42 -9.29 -0.22
CA PRO A 33 -1.79 -10.49 -0.79
C PRO A 33 -2.02 -10.66 -2.29
N HIS A 34 -1.42 -11.70 -2.87
CA HIS A 34 -1.40 -11.91 -4.32
C HIS A 34 -2.81 -11.90 -4.95
N PRO A 35 -3.09 -11.04 -5.97
CA PRO A 35 -4.39 -10.95 -6.63
C PRO A 35 -4.94 -12.30 -7.09
N GLN A 36 -4.12 -13.09 -7.80
CA GLN A 36 -4.52 -14.39 -8.34
C GLN A 36 -4.70 -15.48 -7.26
N ALA A 37 -4.25 -15.25 -6.02
CA ALA A 37 -4.48 -16.16 -4.89
C ALA A 37 -5.68 -15.73 -4.04
N GLY A 38 -6.57 -14.88 -4.58
CA GLY A 38 -7.74 -14.36 -3.86
C GLY A 38 -7.41 -13.21 -2.91
N GLY A 39 -6.22 -12.62 -3.00
CA GLY A 39 -5.84 -11.44 -2.22
C GLY A 39 -6.68 -10.23 -2.60
N THR A 40 -7.23 -9.54 -1.60
CA THR A 40 -8.00 -8.30 -1.76
C THR A 40 -7.72 -7.35 -0.62
N MET A 41 -8.09 -6.08 -0.76
CA MET A 41 -8.03 -5.11 0.34
C MET A 41 -8.84 -5.56 1.57
N ASN A 42 -9.81 -6.47 1.41
CA ASN A 42 -10.65 -7.01 2.48
C ASN A 42 -10.07 -8.27 3.15
N ASN A 43 -8.85 -8.70 2.80
CA ASN A 43 -8.16 -9.74 3.54
C ASN A 43 -8.09 -9.42 5.04
N GLN A 44 -8.23 -10.42 5.91
CA GLN A 44 -8.32 -10.21 7.36
C GLN A 44 -7.08 -9.53 7.94
N LEU A 45 -5.87 -9.90 7.50
CA LEU A 45 -4.63 -9.25 7.95
C LEU A 45 -4.56 -7.79 7.48
N VAL A 46 -4.99 -7.51 6.25
CA VAL A 46 -5.06 -6.14 5.71
C VAL A 46 -6.03 -5.28 6.53
N GLN A 47 -7.19 -5.82 6.90
CA GLN A 47 -8.16 -5.13 7.75
C GLN A 47 -7.63 -4.88 9.17
N LEU A 48 -6.87 -5.83 9.73
CA LEU A 48 -6.24 -5.67 11.04
C LEU A 48 -5.16 -4.59 11.03
N LEU A 49 -4.24 -4.63 10.05
CA LEU A 49 -3.25 -3.58 9.82
C LEU A 49 -3.92 -2.21 9.71
N HIS A 50 -5.01 -2.12 8.92
CA HIS A 50 -5.76 -0.88 8.77
C HIS A 50 -6.27 -0.36 10.12
N LYS A 51 -6.91 -1.22 10.92
CA LYS A 51 -7.41 -0.84 12.24
C LYS A 51 -6.27 -0.39 13.15
N ASP A 52 -5.10 -1.00 13.07
CA ASP A 52 -3.94 -0.65 13.88
C ASP A 52 -3.37 0.72 13.53
N PHE A 53 -3.19 1.02 12.25
CA PHE A 53 -2.73 2.34 11.79
C PHE A 53 -3.72 3.45 12.16
N VAL A 54 -5.02 3.22 11.94
CA VAL A 54 -6.05 4.21 12.32
C VAL A 54 -6.06 4.46 13.83
N ARG A 55 -5.96 3.41 14.66
CA ARG A 55 -5.87 3.57 16.12
C ARG A 55 -4.64 4.36 16.56
N ARG A 56 -3.56 4.35 15.77
CA ARG A 56 -2.33 5.12 15.99
C ARG A 56 -2.40 6.53 15.40
N GLY A 57 -3.54 6.94 14.84
CA GLY A 57 -3.76 8.28 14.31
C GLY A 57 -3.22 8.52 12.89
N PHE A 58 -3.03 7.46 12.10
CA PHE A 58 -2.62 7.58 10.71
C PHE A 58 -3.82 7.84 9.78
N ALA A 59 -3.64 8.71 8.80
CA ALA A 59 -4.44 8.71 7.58
C ALA A 59 -4.13 7.44 6.80
N THR A 60 -5.09 6.54 6.67
CA THR A 60 -4.83 5.16 6.23
C THR A 60 -5.62 4.81 4.98
N LEU A 61 -4.92 4.38 3.93
CA LEU A 61 -5.52 3.84 2.70
C LEU A 61 -5.19 2.35 2.58
N ARG A 62 -6.22 1.56 2.26
CA ARG A 62 -6.08 0.24 1.65
C ARG A 62 -6.85 0.25 0.33
N PHE A 63 -6.33 -0.40 -0.69
CA PHE A 63 -6.95 -0.41 -2.02
C PHE A 63 -6.77 -1.77 -2.69
N ASN A 64 -7.60 -2.05 -3.69
CA ASN A 64 -7.49 -3.23 -4.54
C ASN A 64 -6.55 -2.93 -5.72
N PHE A 65 -5.54 -3.77 -5.94
CA PHE A 65 -4.72 -3.72 -7.15
C PHE A 65 -5.57 -3.89 -8.42
N ARG A 66 -5.02 -3.50 -9.57
CA ARG A 66 -5.64 -3.73 -10.88
C ARG A 66 -6.20 -5.14 -11.03
N GLY A 67 -7.38 -5.24 -11.65
CA GLY A 67 -8.08 -6.51 -11.85
C GLY A 67 -8.72 -7.14 -10.59
N VAL A 68 -8.66 -6.49 -9.43
CA VAL A 68 -9.30 -6.97 -8.19
C VAL A 68 -10.52 -6.12 -7.82
N GLY A 69 -11.63 -6.78 -7.51
CA GLY A 69 -12.86 -6.08 -7.09
C GLY A 69 -13.38 -5.14 -8.18
N ARG A 70 -13.48 -3.85 -7.87
CA ARG A 70 -13.88 -2.80 -8.83
C ARG A 70 -12.69 -2.08 -9.48
N SER A 71 -11.47 -2.46 -9.16
CA SER A 71 -10.28 -1.93 -9.82
C SER A 71 -10.17 -2.44 -11.26
N GLN A 72 -9.99 -1.53 -12.20
CA GLN A 72 -9.87 -1.83 -13.63
C GLN A 72 -8.47 -2.37 -13.97
N GLY A 73 -8.27 -2.79 -15.22
CA GLY A 73 -7.02 -3.38 -15.70
C GLY A 73 -6.92 -4.88 -15.39
N THR A 74 -5.73 -5.42 -15.64
CA THR A 74 -5.43 -6.84 -15.42
C THR A 74 -4.12 -7.01 -14.68
N PHE A 75 -4.01 -8.08 -13.89
CA PHE A 75 -2.78 -8.41 -13.16
C PHE A 75 -1.55 -8.41 -14.07
N ASP A 76 -0.47 -7.75 -13.64
CA ASP A 76 0.71 -7.48 -14.47
C ASP A 76 2.03 -7.88 -13.77
N ASN A 77 2.00 -9.02 -13.06
CA ASN A 77 3.18 -9.66 -12.45
C ASN A 77 4.04 -8.73 -11.56
N GLY A 78 3.43 -7.73 -10.94
CA GLY A 78 4.07 -6.79 -10.02
C GLY A 78 4.50 -5.45 -10.62
N ILE A 79 4.63 -5.35 -11.94
CA ILE A 79 5.07 -4.11 -12.60
C ILE A 79 3.93 -3.08 -12.54
N GLY A 80 2.76 -3.50 -13.01
CA GLY A 80 1.54 -2.71 -12.92
C GLY A 80 1.13 -2.42 -11.48
N GLU A 81 1.20 -3.41 -10.59
CA GLU A 81 0.78 -3.26 -9.19
C GLU A 81 1.66 -2.28 -8.42
N LEU A 82 2.95 -2.20 -8.73
CA LEU A 82 3.82 -1.16 -8.21
C LEU A 82 3.39 0.24 -8.66
N SER A 83 3.00 0.36 -9.93
CA SER A 83 2.49 1.63 -10.48
C SER A 83 1.17 2.03 -9.82
N ASP A 84 0.29 1.06 -9.56
CA ASP A 84 -0.96 1.29 -8.83
C ASP A 84 -0.68 1.77 -7.39
N ALA A 85 0.30 1.17 -6.71
CA ALA A 85 0.69 1.56 -5.36
C ALA A 85 1.27 2.98 -5.31
N ALA A 86 2.04 3.37 -6.33
CA ALA A 86 2.52 4.75 -6.47
C ALA A 86 1.36 5.74 -6.67
N SER A 87 0.41 5.44 -7.57
CA SER A 87 -0.78 6.28 -7.79
C SER A 87 -1.65 6.37 -6.53
N ALA A 88 -1.81 5.27 -5.79
CA ALA A 88 -2.53 5.25 -4.53
C ALA A 88 -1.86 6.15 -3.48
N LEU A 89 -0.53 6.11 -3.38
CA LEU A 89 0.22 6.99 -2.48
C LEU A 89 0.08 8.46 -2.87
N ASP A 90 0.22 8.78 -4.16
CA ASP A 90 0.07 10.15 -4.68
C ASP A 90 -1.33 10.70 -4.37
N TRP A 91 -2.36 9.88 -4.55
CA TRP A 91 -3.73 10.26 -4.25
C TRP A 91 -3.93 10.59 -2.75
N VAL A 92 -3.35 9.81 -1.83
CA VAL A 92 -3.42 10.12 -0.39
C VAL A 92 -2.65 11.39 -0.07
N GLN A 93 -1.50 11.61 -0.69
CA GLN A 93 -0.67 12.81 -0.47
C GLN A 93 -1.33 14.09 -1.00
N GLN A 94 -2.18 14.00 -2.03
CA GLN A 94 -3.01 15.15 -2.44
C GLN A 94 -4.01 15.56 -1.35
N ILE A 95 -4.49 14.59 -0.55
CA ILE A 95 -5.43 14.82 0.56
C ILE A 95 -4.68 15.25 1.84
N HIS A 96 -3.50 14.67 2.08
CA HIS A 96 -2.63 14.97 3.21
C HIS A 96 -1.24 15.43 2.75
N PRO A 97 -1.13 16.64 2.13
CA PRO A 97 0.13 17.14 1.59
C PRO A 97 1.17 17.45 2.66
N GLU A 98 0.74 17.72 3.89
CA GLU A 98 1.60 18.03 5.03
C GLU A 98 1.89 16.80 5.91
N ALA A 99 1.83 15.62 5.29
CA ALA A 99 2.32 14.33 5.76
C ALA A 99 3.55 14.42 6.67
N GLU A 100 3.46 14.21 7.99
CA GLU A 100 4.68 14.15 8.83
C GLU A 100 5.61 13.01 8.42
N VAL A 101 5.02 11.85 8.12
CA VAL A 101 5.73 10.65 7.68
C VAL A 101 4.80 9.73 6.91
N THR A 102 5.34 9.00 5.95
CA THR A 102 4.63 7.96 5.20
C THR A 102 5.14 6.57 5.59
N TRP A 103 4.21 5.64 5.76
CA TRP A 103 4.45 4.22 5.97
C TRP A 103 3.81 3.38 4.88
N VAL A 104 4.44 2.26 4.55
CA VAL A 104 3.84 1.22 3.70
C VAL A 104 3.78 -0.09 4.45
N ALA A 105 2.63 -0.76 4.40
CA ALA A 105 2.46 -2.08 4.99
C ALA A 105 1.95 -3.05 3.94
N GLY A 106 2.55 -4.23 3.85
CA GLY A 106 2.21 -5.21 2.84
C GLY A 106 2.12 -6.62 3.42
N VAL A 107 1.23 -7.43 2.85
CA VAL A 107 1.10 -8.85 3.19
C VAL A 107 1.46 -9.69 1.96
N SER A 108 2.39 -10.63 2.09
CA SER A 108 2.83 -11.52 1.02
C SER A 108 3.25 -10.75 -0.25
N PHE A 109 2.59 -10.93 -1.38
CA PHE A 109 2.81 -10.13 -2.60
C PHE A 109 2.76 -8.62 -2.33
N GLY A 110 1.85 -8.14 -1.49
CA GLY A 110 1.80 -6.74 -1.08
C GLY A 110 3.07 -6.27 -0.35
N ALA A 111 3.78 -7.17 0.35
CA ALA A 111 5.06 -6.86 0.98
C ALA A 111 6.16 -6.65 -0.07
N LEU A 112 6.19 -7.48 -1.12
CA LEU A 112 7.09 -7.27 -2.27
C LEU A 112 6.86 -5.88 -2.90
N ILE A 113 5.62 -5.58 -3.26
CA ILE A 113 5.27 -4.30 -3.89
C ILE A 113 5.56 -3.12 -2.95
N GLY A 114 5.27 -3.28 -1.65
CA GLY A 114 5.54 -2.25 -0.65
C GLY A 114 7.03 -1.94 -0.51
N MET A 115 7.87 -2.98 -0.52
CA MET A 115 9.33 -2.81 -0.46
C MET A 115 9.90 -2.24 -1.76
N GLN A 116 9.34 -2.60 -2.92
CA GLN A 116 9.70 -1.96 -4.19
C GLN A 116 9.30 -0.48 -4.24
N LEU A 117 8.13 -0.14 -3.68
CA LEU A 117 7.66 1.24 -3.58
C LEU A 117 8.56 2.04 -2.63
N LEU A 118 8.93 1.46 -1.48
CA LEU A 118 9.86 2.04 -0.51
C LEU A 118 11.17 2.49 -1.17
N MET A 119 11.76 1.68 -2.05
CA MET A 119 12.99 2.04 -2.76
C MET A 119 12.85 3.23 -3.72
N ARG A 120 11.62 3.56 -4.14
CA ARG A 120 11.32 4.59 -5.15
C ARG A 120 10.74 5.87 -4.54
N ARG A 121 10.34 5.84 -3.26
CA ARG A 121 9.60 6.91 -2.59
C ARG A 121 10.31 7.31 -1.29
N PRO A 122 11.23 8.30 -1.34
CA PRO A 122 12.08 8.66 -0.19
C PRO A 122 11.29 9.21 1.02
N GLU A 123 10.05 9.63 0.82
CA GLU A 123 9.14 10.04 1.89
C GLU A 123 8.61 8.86 2.74
N ILE A 124 8.74 7.62 2.25
CA ILE A 124 8.40 6.43 3.01
C ILE A 124 9.53 6.16 4.01
N ARG A 125 9.24 6.37 5.30
CA ARG A 125 10.24 6.25 6.37
C ARG A 125 10.05 5.02 7.25
N GLY A 126 8.97 4.28 7.04
CA GLY A 126 8.68 3.06 7.77
C GLY A 126 7.98 2.02 6.90
N PHE A 127 8.28 0.75 7.13
CA PHE A 127 7.57 -0.34 6.46
C PHE A 127 7.17 -1.48 7.42
N ILE A 128 6.12 -2.21 7.06
CA ILE A 128 5.73 -3.48 7.68
C ILE A 128 5.55 -4.53 6.56
N SER A 129 6.29 -5.62 6.62
CA SER A 129 6.23 -6.70 5.62
C SER A 129 5.81 -8.01 6.27
N ILE A 130 4.54 -8.38 6.16
CA ILE A 130 4.04 -9.64 6.72
C ILE A 130 4.22 -10.77 5.70
N SER A 131 4.95 -11.81 6.08
CA SER A 131 5.22 -12.99 5.26
C SER A 131 5.78 -12.66 3.85
N PRO A 132 6.87 -11.87 3.73
CA PRO A 132 7.43 -11.52 2.43
C PRO A 132 7.87 -12.79 1.68
N PRO A 133 7.44 -12.98 0.42
CA PRO A 133 7.69 -14.21 -0.35
C PRO A 133 9.11 -14.21 -0.96
N ALA A 134 10.14 -14.10 -0.12
CA ALA A 134 11.55 -14.01 -0.53
C ALA A 134 12.10 -15.29 -1.19
N ASN A 135 11.36 -16.40 -1.11
CA ASN A 135 11.66 -17.64 -1.84
C ASN A 135 11.07 -17.65 -3.26
N LEU A 136 10.15 -16.74 -3.59
CA LEU A 136 9.46 -16.69 -4.89
C LEU A 136 9.84 -15.44 -5.70
N TYR A 137 10.24 -14.36 -5.04
CA TYR A 137 10.59 -13.09 -5.67
C TYR A 137 11.95 -12.60 -5.21
N ASP A 138 12.63 -11.86 -6.08
CA ASP A 138 13.90 -11.25 -5.77
C ASP A 138 13.73 -9.99 -4.90
N PHE A 139 14.43 -9.96 -3.77
CA PHE A 139 14.51 -8.82 -2.84
C PHE A 139 15.91 -8.18 -2.81
N SER A 140 16.82 -8.57 -3.72
CA SER A 140 18.17 -8.02 -3.83
C SER A 140 18.21 -6.50 -4.05
N PHE A 141 17.11 -5.92 -4.54
CA PHE A 141 16.95 -4.47 -4.70
C PHE A 141 17.02 -3.68 -3.38
N LEU A 142 16.92 -4.34 -2.22
CA LEU A 142 16.99 -3.71 -0.87
C LEU A 142 18.43 -3.53 -0.35
N ALA A 143 19.35 -3.07 -1.20
CA ALA A 143 20.76 -2.94 -0.86
C ALA A 143 21.30 -1.52 -1.20
N PRO A 144 21.34 -0.59 -0.23
CA PRO A 144 20.87 -0.68 1.17
C PRO A 144 19.36 -0.41 1.31
N CYS A 145 18.75 -0.90 2.39
CA CYS A 145 17.38 -0.55 2.74
C CYS A 145 17.30 0.90 3.30
N PRO A 146 16.47 1.80 2.73
CA PRO A 146 16.47 3.23 3.06
C PRO A 146 15.68 3.58 4.33
N ALA A 147 14.92 2.64 4.90
CA ALA A 147 14.05 2.87 6.04
C ALA A 147 14.11 1.73 7.06
N SER A 148 13.72 2.04 8.30
CA SER A 148 13.51 1.01 9.33
C SER A 148 12.13 0.38 9.16
N GLY A 149 11.99 -0.90 9.53
CA GLY A 149 10.71 -1.57 9.41
C GLY A 149 10.64 -2.87 10.20
N ILE A 150 9.46 -3.49 10.11
CA ILE A 150 9.13 -4.75 10.78
C ILE A 150 8.89 -5.81 9.70
N ILE A 151 9.46 -7.00 9.91
CA ILE A 151 9.23 -8.20 9.10
C ILE A 151 8.61 -9.27 10.01
#